data_AF-A0AAU6SCR3-F1
#
_entry.id   AF-A0AAU6SCR3-F1
#
_cell.length_a   1.000
_cell.length_b   1.000
_cell.length_c   1.000
_cell.angle_alpha   90.00
_cell.angle_beta   90.00
_cell.angle_gamma   90.00
#
_symmetry.space_group_name_H-M   'P 1'
#
loop_
_entity.id
_entity.type
_entity.pdbx_description
1 polymer ?
#
loop_
_entity_poly.entity_id
_entity_poly.type
_entity_poly.pdbx_seq_one_letter_code
_entity_poly.pdbx_strand_id
1 'polypeptide(L)'
;MARGSAGESVLHRHLRVLESFDAWHPFLTLSEIADAAGVPRSSAHRLIAELEREGLLERLPDRTYRLGVRLWEFASRTPGAVGLREIARPWLGAVHERVRQHAQLGVLSGRDVLFIDRMSTREAVVNATLIGGRIPLHASSSGLALLAYADSALVNDVIARGLRPYTPRTIRTGAELRAQLRRVREDGYAVTEGAIHAESRGIAVPVTGPGGSVYAAIGVVVPNDGASTHGYAELLRRAATGIARELAAAYRPDVDERTHGIRSLVSGSRRSLEYLESLDTDPHDAGAAAAAGISDPAAGAGLGSAPVL
;
A
#
# COMPACT_ATOMS: atom_id res chain seq x y z
N MET A 1 -32.99 -30.45 8.35
CA MET A 1 -32.89 -29.63 7.12
C MET A 1 -31.75 -28.63 7.29
N ALA A 2 -30.58 -28.94 6.74
CA ALA A 2 -29.42 -28.07 6.78
C ALA A 2 -29.61 -26.94 5.77
N ARG A 3 -29.70 -25.69 6.24
CA ARG A 3 -29.60 -24.51 5.38
C ARG A 3 -28.15 -24.44 4.88
N GLY A 4 -27.93 -24.94 3.67
CA GLY A 4 -26.66 -24.84 2.98
C GLY A 4 -26.22 -23.37 2.94
N SER A 5 -24.98 -23.12 3.37
CA SER A 5 -24.37 -21.81 3.28
C SER A 5 -24.44 -21.34 1.83
N ALA A 6 -25.05 -20.18 1.61
CA ALA A 6 -25.13 -19.56 0.30
C ALA A 6 -23.72 -19.37 -0.29
N GLY A 7 -23.27 -20.28 -1.15
CA GLY A 7 -22.14 -20.14 -2.10
C GLY A 7 -20.77 -19.68 -1.58
N GLU A 8 -20.61 -19.42 -0.29
CA GLU A 8 -19.41 -18.80 0.28
C GLU A 8 -18.32 -19.86 0.45
N SER A 9 -17.21 -19.67 -0.25
CA SER A 9 -16.08 -20.60 -0.22
C SER A 9 -15.41 -20.62 1.16
N VAL A 10 -14.77 -21.76 1.47
CA VAL A 10 -13.96 -21.90 2.69
C VAL A 10 -12.86 -20.84 2.75
N LEU A 11 -12.26 -20.48 1.61
CA LEU A 11 -11.29 -19.39 1.51
C LEU A 11 -11.88 -18.05 1.95
N HIS A 12 -13.10 -17.72 1.52
CA HIS A 12 -13.72 -16.45 1.90
C HIS A 12 -13.96 -16.35 3.42
N ARG A 13 -14.30 -17.45 4.08
CA ARG A 13 -14.44 -17.49 5.55
C ARG A 13 -13.11 -17.27 6.28
N HIS A 14 -12.03 -17.84 5.76
CA HIS A 14 -10.69 -17.57 6.28
C HIS A 14 -10.29 -16.10 6.11
N LEU A 15 -10.61 -15.49 4.96
CA LEU A 15 -10.37 -14.06 4.74
C LEU A 15 -11.15 -13.20 5.74
N ARG A 16 -12.43 -13.50 6.01
CA ARG A 16 -13.22 -12.78 7.02
C ARG A 16 -12.62 -12.87 8.43
N VAL A 17 -12.04 -14.02 8.79
CA VAL A 17 -11.31 -14.17 10.05
C VAL A 17 -10.09 -13.26 10.09
N LEU A 18 -9.30 -13.21 9.02
CA LEU A 18 -8.14 -12.31 8.92
C LEU A 18 -8.54 -10.82 8.89
N GLU A 19 -9.64 -10.48 8.24
CA GLU A 19 -10.20 -9.12 8.17
C GLU A 19 -10.81 -8.63 9.50
N SER A 20 -10.98 -9.52 10.49
CA SER A 20 -11.44 -9.13 11.82
C SER A 20 -10.39 -8.34 12.60
N PHE A 21 -9.12 -8.44 12.21
CA PHE A 21 -8.01 -7.74 12.84
C PHE A 21 -7.76 -6.39 12.16
N ASP A 22 -7.52 -5.36 12.95
CA ASP A 22 -7.14 -4.03 12.45
C ASP A 22 -6.11 -3.35 13.39
N ALA A 23 -5.72 -2.12 13.06
CA ALA A 23 -4.72 -1.37 13.83
C ALA A 23 -5.15 -1.02 15.27
N TRP A 24 -6.45 -0.99 15.57
CA TRP A 24 -7.04 -0.74 16.88
C TRP A 24 -7.38 -2.02 17.63
N HIS A 25 -7.64 -3.11 16.89
CA HIS A 25 -7.93 -4.44 17.42
C HIS A 25 -6.89 -5.48 16.95
N PRO A 26 -5.59 -5.31 17.29
CA PRO A 26 -4.55 -6.23 16.86
C PRO A 26 -4.54 -7.55 17.63
N PHE A 27 -5.23 -7.60 18.78
CA PHE A 27 -5.35 -8.77 19.65
C PHE A 27 -6.82 -9.06 19.91
N LEU A 28 -7.28 -10.26 19.55
CA LEU A 28 -8.68 -10.65 19.66
C LEU A 28 -8.83 -12.06 20.24
N THR A 29 -9.85 -12.27 21.07
CA THR A 29 -10.28 -13.60 21.51
C THR A 29 -11.04 -14.34 20.41
N LEU A 30 -11.17 -15.66 20.53
CA LEU A 30 -11.97 -16.47 19.59
C LEU A 30 -13.41 -15.96 19.45
N SER A 31 -14.02 -15.53 20.56
CA SER A 31 -15.40 -15.02 20.55
C SER A 31 -15.50 -13.73 19.75
N GLU A 32 -14.58 -12.79 19.97
CA GLU A 32 -14.55 -11.53 19.24
C GLU A 32 -14.29 -11.75 17.75
N ILE A 33 -13.38 -12.67 17.39
CA ILE A 33 -13.15 -13.06 15.99
C ILE A 33 -14.42 -13.67 15.38
N ALA A 34 -15.11 -14.57 16.10
CA ALA A 34 -16.33 -15.21 15.59
C ALA A 34 -17.44 -14.17 15.33
N ASP A 35 -17.60 -13.22 16.24
CA ASP A 35 -18.60 -12.16 16.16
C ASP A 35 -18.26 -11.19 15.02
N ALA A 36 -17.01 -10.71 14.93
CA ALA A 36 -16.54 -9.81 13.87
C ALA A 36 -16.56 -10.46 12.49
N ALA A 37 -16.07 -11.70 12.38
CA ALA A 37 -16.10 -12.47 11.14
C ALA A 37 -17.49 -12.99 10.81
N GLY A 38 -18.52 -12.80 11.66
CA GLY A 38 -19.90 -13.23 11.45
C GLY A 38 -20.04 -14.72 11.12
N VAL A 39 -19.30 -15.57 11.84
CA VAL A 39 -19.33 -17.04 11.69
C VAL A 39 -19.64 -17.70 13.04
N PRO A 40 -20.32 -18.86 13.07
CA PRO A 40 -20.59 -19.57 14.33
C PRO A 40 -19.29 -19.94 15.06
N ARG A 41 -19.26 -19.85 16.40
CA ARG A 41 -18.06 -20.16 17.21
C ARG A 41 -17.42 -21.52 16.91
N SER A 42 -18.22 -22.54 16.65
CA SER A 42 -17.73 -23.88 16.25
C SER A 42 -16.99 -23.88 14.91
N SER A 43 -17.41 -23.02 13.97
CA SER A 43 -16.74 -22.80 12.69
C SER A 43 -15.51 -21.92 12.86
N ALA A 44 -15.61 -20.83 13.63
CA ALA A 44 -14.48 -19.95 13.95
C ALA A 44 -13.31 -20.73 14.55
N HIS A 45 -13.59 -21.63 15.51
CA HIS A 45 -12.56 -22.48 16.12
C HIS A 45 -11.78 -23.29 15.08
N ARG A 46 -12.47 -23.88 14.09
CA ARG A 46 -11.82 -24.66 13.04
C ARG A 46 -10.99 -23.78 12.09
N LEU A 47 -11.56 -22.68 11.63
CA LEU A 47 -10.89 -21.72 10.73
C LEU A 47 -9.64 -21.11 11.40
N ILE A 48 -9.76 -20.69 12.66
CA ILE A 48 -8.65 -20.14 13.44
C ILE A 48 -7.56 -21.20 13.63
N ALA A 49 -7.91 -22.44 13.99
CA ALA A 49 -6.94 -23.52 14.15
C ALA A 49 -6.22 -23.87 12.84
N GLU A 50 -6.89 -23.74 11.69
CA GLU A 50 -6.26 -23.88 10.37
C GLU A 50 -5.26 -22.75 10.11
N LEU A 51 -5.65 -21.49 10.33
CA LEU A 51 -4.77 -20.33 10.17
C LEU A 51 -3.59 -20.35 11.16
N GLU A 52 -3.80 -20.80 12.39
CA GLU A 52 -2.75 -20.97 13.42
C GLU A 52 -1.73 -22.02 12.99
N ARG A 53 -2.19 -23.18 12.50
CA ARG A 53 -1.31 -24.23 11.96
C ARG A 53 -0.51 -23.75 10.76
N GLU A 54 -1.12 -22.93 9.91
CA GLU A 54 -0.45 -22.30 8.79
C GLU A 54 0.37 -21.06 9.20
N GLY A 55 0.50 -20.72 10.48
CA GLY A 55 1.29 -19.56 10.95
C GLY A 55 0.75 -18.20 10.48
N LEU A 56 -0.48 -18.14 9.98
CA LEU A 56 -1.18 -16.92 9.57
C LEU A 56 -1.87 -16.24 10.75
N LEU A 57 -2.15 -16.98 11.82
CA LEU A 57 -2.50 -16.45 13.13
C LEU A 57 -1.53 -17.00 14.18
N GLU A 58 -1.31 -16.25 15.24
CA GLU A 58 -0.54 -16.67 16.40
C GLU A 58 -1.40 -16.53 17.66
N ARG A 59 -1.44 -17.59 18.46
CA ARG A 59 -2.12 -17.59 19.75
C ARG A 59 -1.16 -17.15 20.86
N LEU A 60 -1.57 -16.15 21.63
CA LEU A 60 -0.80 -15.60 22.75
C LEU A 60 -1.10 -16.31 24.07
N PRO A 61 -0.24 -16.15 25.11
CA PRO A 61 -0.43 -16.81 26.41
C PRO A 61 -1.75 -16.46 27.10
N ASP A 62 -2.28 -15.27 26.86
CA ASP A 62 -3.58 -14.79 27.38
C ASP A 62 -4.79 -15.33 26.60
N ARG A 63 -4.56 -16.23 25.65
CA ARG A 63 -5.55 -16.84 24.74
C ARG A 63 -6.16 -15.87 23.72
N THR A 64 -5.60 -14.67 23.57
CA THR A 64 -5.88 -13.84 22.40
C THR A 64 -5.09 -14.33 21.19
N TYR A 65 -5.50 -13.89 20.02
CA TYR A 65 -4.85 -14.16 18.74
C TYR A 65 -4.36 -12.85 18.14
N ARG A 66 -3.31 -12.92 17.31
CA ARG A 66 -2.85 -11.85 16.43
C ARG A 66 -2.57 -12.39 15.03
N LEU A 67 -2.44 -11.50 14.05
CA LEU A 67 -1.91 -11.85 12.73
C LEU A 67 -0.48 -12.40 12.86
N GLY A 68 -0.21 -13.55 12.25
CA GLY A 68 1.06 -14.25 12.33
C GLY A 68 2.10 -13.74 11.33
N VAL A 69 3.39 -13.96 11.63
CA VAL A 69 4.52 -13.46 10.82
C VAL A 69 4.51 -13.98 9.37
N ARG A 70 3.91 -15.14 9.09
CA ARG A 70 3.84 -15.71 7.74
C ARG A 70 3.02 -14.85 6.76
N LEU A 71 2.10 -14.02 7.25
CA LEU A 71 1.43 -13.01 6.42
C LEU A 71 2.42 -11.94 5.93
N TRP A 72 3.37 -11.54 6.77
CA TRP A 72 4.45 -10.64 6.36
C TRP A 72 5.41 -11.30 5.37
N GLU A 73 5.73 -12.59 5.55
CA GLU A 73 6.54 -13.34 4.58
C GLU A 73 5.90 -13.38 3.19
N PHE A 74 4.57 -13.51 3.09
CA PHE A 74 3.86 -13.41 1.81
C PHE A 74 3.88 -11.98 1.26
N ALA A 75 3.67 -10.99 2.12
CA ALA A 75 3.71 -9.59 1.71
C ALA A 75 5.12 -9.19 1.21
N SER A 76 6.19 -9.64 1.85
CA SER A 76 7.58 -9.31 1.49
C SER A 76 8.03 -9.97 0.19
N ARG A 77 7.44 -11.11 -0.17
CA ARG A 77 7.60 -11.75 -1.49
C ARG A 77 6.82 -11.05 -2.60
N THR A 78 5.91 -10.14 -2.25
CA THR A 78 5.14 -9.36 -3.22
C THR A 78 5.97 -8.15 -3.67
N PRO A 79 6.42 -8.11 -4.92
CA PRO A 79 7.09 -6.92 -5.43
C PRO A 79 6.07 -5.77 -5.53
N GLY A 80 6.53 -4.54 -5.34
CA GLY A 80 5.66 -3.37 -5.42
C GLY A 80 5.34 -2.77 -4.06
N ALA A 81 4.42 -3.33 -3.26
CA ALA A 81 3.89 -2.61 -2.10
C ALA A 81 4.86 -2.53 -0.89
N VAL A 82 5.57 -3.61 -0.56
CA VAL A 82 6.56 -3.60 0.54
C VAL A 82 7.80 -2.79 0.13
N GLY A 83 8.31 -3.00 -1.09
CA GLY A 83 9.42 -2.22 -1.63
C GLY A 83 9.08 -0.73 -1.81
N LEU A 84 7.88 -0.40 -2.33
CA LEU A 84 7.39 0.97 -2.40
C LEU A 84 7.30 1.62 -1.03
N ARG A 85 6.76 0.91 -0.04
CA ARG A 85 6.65 1.43 1.32
C ARG A 85 8.04 1.74 1.88
N GLU A 86 8.98 0.79 1.77
CA GLU A 86 10.34 0.96 2.28
C GLU A 86 11.08 2.11 1.59
N ILE A 87 11.01 2.19 0.26
CA ILE A 87 11.58 3.28 -0.54
C ILE A 87 10.93 4.62 -0.18
N ALA A 88 9.60 4.66 0.01
CA ALA A 88 8.89 5.89 0.29
C ALA A 88 9.03 6.39 1.73
N ARG A 89 9.42 5.53 2.68
CA ARG A 89 9.41 5.85 4.10
C ARG A 89 10.34 7.02 4.49
N PRO A 90 11.59 7.13 3.99
CA PRO A 90 12.43 8.30 4.25
C PRO A 90 11.81 9.60 3.72
N TRP A 91 11.21 9.55 2.52
CA TRP A 91 10.54 10.70 1.91
C TRP A 91 9.29 11.12 2.68
N LEU A 92 8.47 10.16 3.12
CA LEU A 92 7.35 10.39 4.03
C LEU A 92 7.81 11.02 5.35
N GLY A 93 8.94 10.57 5.90
CA GLY A 93 9.56 11.14 7.11
C GLY A 93 9.91 12.61 6.92
N ALA A 94 10.62 12.95 5.86
CA ALA A 94 10.98 14.33 5.55
C ALA A 94 9.75 15.24 5.35
N VAL A 95 8.72 14.75 4.64
CA VAL A 95 7.45 15.47 4.50
C VAL A 95 6.78 15.66 5.87
N HIS A 96 6.71 14.60 6.66
CA HIS A 96 6.10 14.62 7.98
C HIS A 96 6.78 15.60 8.93
N GLU A 97 8.12 15.60 8.98
CA GLU A 97 8.91 16.49 9.82
C GLU A 97 8.67 17.97 9.45
N ARG A 98 8.54 18.26 8.16
CA ARG A 98 8.30 19.63 7.68
C ARG A 98 6.87 20.11 7.93
N VAL A 99 5.89 19.22 7.78
CA VAL A 99 4.46 19.54 7.84
C VAL A 99 3.90 19.45 9.26
N ARG A 100 4.46 18.58 10.12
CA ARG A 100 4.05 18.35 11.52
C ARG A 100 2.55 17.99 11.67
N GLN A 101 1.99 17.33 10.66
CA GLN A 101 0.62 16.81 10.63
C GLN A 101 0.65 15.35 10.13
N HIS A 102 -0.28 14.93 9.27
CA HIS A 102 -0.23 13.60 8.66
C HIS A 102 0.52 13.62 7.34
N ALA A 103 1.38 12.63 7.13
CA ALA A 103 1.89 12.25 5.81
C ALA A 103 1.47 10.80 5.54
N GLN A 104 1.00 10.51 4.34
CA GLN A 104 0.40 9.23 3.99
C GLN A 104 0.76 8.80 2.57
N LEU A 105 0.85 7.48 2.39
CA LEU A 105 1.10 6.84 1.10
C LEU A 105 0.00 5.84 0.81
N GLY A 106 -0.66 6.04 -0.34
CA GLY A 106 -1.77 5.22 -0.79
C GLY A 106 -1.54 4.63 -2.17
N VAL A 107 -2.06 3.43 -2.39
CA VAL A 107 -2.05 2.75 -3.70
C VAL A 107 -3.48 2.49 -4.14
N LEU A 108 -3.68 2.36 -5.45
CA LEU A 108 -4.97 2.01 -6.01
C LEU A 108 -5.31 0.55 -5.68
N SER A 109 -6.47 0.31 -5.08
CA SER A 109 -6.99 -1.02 -4.78
C SER A 109 -8.45 -1.10 -5.20
N GLY A 110 -8.69 -1.53 -6.44
CA GLY A 110 -10.03 -1.52 -7.03
C GLY A 110 -10.60 -0.10 -7.09
N ARG A 111 -11.65 0.18 -6.32
CA ARG A 111 -12.34 1.48 -6.23
C ARG A 111 -11.94 2.32 -5.02
N ASP A 112 -10.95 1.86 -4.27
CA ASP A 112 -10.49 2.50 -3.05
C ASP A 112 -8.99 2.82 -3.13
N VAL A 113 -8.57 3.74 -2.28
CA VAL A 113 -7.18 3.92 -1.90
C VAL A 113 -6.90 2.99 -0.73
N LEU A 114 -5.90 2.12 -0.88
CA LEU A 114 -5.32 1.38 0.23
C LEU A 114 -4.12 2.15 0.77
N PHE A 115 -4.16 2.54 2.04
CA PHE A 115 -3.05 3.25 2.67
C PHE A 115 -2.03 2.27 3.26
N ILE A 116 -0.84 2.28 2.70
CA ILE A 116 0.25 1.35 3.03
C ILE A 116 1.26 1.95 4.03
N ASP A 117 1.29 3.28 4.18
CA ASP A 117 2.04 3.93 5.26
C ASP A 117 1.39 5.25 5.68
N ARG A 118 1.59 5.61 6.96
CA ARG A 118 1.10 6.86 7.55
C ARG A 118 1.99 7.27 8.72
N MET A 119 2.44 8.51 8.72
CA MET A 119 3.10 9.18 9.85
C MET A 119 2.19 10.28 10.40
N SER A 120 2.17 10.47 11.71
CA SER A 120 1.26 11.41 12.38
C SER A 120 1.88 11.95 13.66
N THR A 121 1.68 13.24 13.92
CA THR A 121 2.06 13.88 15.20
C THR A 121 0.89 13.75 16.18
N ARG A 122 1.17 13.78 17.49
CA ARG A 122 0.14 13.67 18.55
C ARG A 122 -0.95 14.74 18.47
N GLU A 123 -0.58 15.95 18.07
CA GLU A 123 -1.47 17.12 17.96
C GLU A 123 -1.98 17.34 16.52
N ALA A 124 -1.86 16.34 15.66
CA ALA A 124 -2.34 16.45 14.30
C ALA A 124 -3.87 16.52 14.24
N VAL A 125 -4.39 17.20 13.21
CA VAL A 125 -5.83 17.30 12.95
C VAL A 125 -6.49 15.91 12.84
N VAL A 126 -7.81 15.80 13.00
CA VAL A 126 -8.47 14.50 12.80
C VAL A 126 -8.26 13.93 11.40
N ASN A 127 -8.00 12.62 11.31
CA ASN A 127 -7.80 11.91 10.06
C ASN A 127 -8.52 10.56 10.08
N ALA A 128 -9.37 10.32 9.09
CA ALA A 128 -10.18 9.10 8.96
C ALA A 128 -9.38 7.89 8.42
N THR A 129 -8.16 8.10 7.92
CA THR A 129 -7.33 7.05 7.32
C THR A 129 -6.70 6.17 8.40
N LEU A 130 -6.84 4.84 8.28
CA LEU A 130 -6.07 3.85 9.04
C LEU A 130 -5.01 3.18 8.17
N ILE A 131 -3.87 2.78 8.73
CA ILE A 131 -2.88 1.97 8.01
C ILE A 131 -3.52 0.60 7.74
N GLY A 132 -3.47 0.14 6.49
CA GLY A 132 -4.23 -1.04 6.03
C GLY A 132 -5.71 -0.76 5.76
N GLY A 133 -6.21 0.44 6.06
CA GLY A 133 -7.57 0.87 5.78
C GLY A 133 -7.78 1.32 4.34
N ARG A 134 -9.05 1.30 3.91
CA ARG A 134 -9.50 1.72 2.58
C ARG A 134 -10.35 2.99 2.65
N ILE A 135 -10.13 3.91 1.72
CA ILE A 135 -10.97 5.11 1.52
C ILE A 135 -11.41 5.20 0.06
N PRO A 136 -12.68 5.51 -0.25
CA PRO A 136 -13.13 5.63 -1.64
C PRO A 136 -12.36 6.67 -2.45
N LEU A 137 -12.11 6.36 -3.72
CA LEU A 137 -11.31 7.19 -4.62
C LEU A 137 -11.85 8.61 -4.78
N HIS A 138 -13.18 8.80 -4.83
CA HIS A 138 -13.79 10.11 -5.05
C HIS A 138 -13.72 11.05 -3.85
N ALA A 139 -13.51 10.50 -2.65
CA ALA A 139 -13.65 11.23 -1.39
C ALA A 139 -12.32 11.72 -0.80
N SER A 140 -11.17 11.24 -1.31
CA SER A 140 -9.84 11.57 -0.78
C SER A 140 -8.95 12.24 -1.83
N SER A 141 -8.04 13.11 -1.38
CA SER A 141 -7.04 13.71 -2.26
C SER A 141 -6.15 12.66 -2.92
N SER A 142 -5.67 11.66 -2.17
CA SER A 142 -4.90 10.53 -2.74
C SER A 142 -5.70 9.76 -3.79
N GLY A 143 -7.00 9.57 -3.57
CA GLY A 143 -7.88 8.88 -4.51
C GLY A 143 -8.10 9.66 -5.79
N LEU A 144 -8.29 10.97 -5.69
CA LEU A 144 -8.36 11.85 -6.86
C LEU A 144 -7.03 11.90 -7.61
N ALA A 145 -5.89 11.94 -6.91
CA ALA A 145 -4.55 11.90 -7.51
C ALA A 145 -4.30 10.59 -8.27
N LEU A 146 -4.81 9.46 -7.79
CA LEU A 146 -4.73 8.17 -8.49
C LEU A 146 -5.72 8.10 -9.67
N LEU A 147 -7.00 8.41 -9.40
CA LEU A 147 -8.09 8.28 -10.36
C LEU A 147 -7.95 9.24 -11.55
N ALA A 148 -7.23 10.35 -11.38
CA ALA A 148 -6.96 11.31 -12.45
C ALA A 148 -6.11 10.72 -13.60
N TYR A 149 -5.34 9.67 -13.33
CA TYR A 149 -4.48 8.99 -14.30
C TYR A 149 -4.90 7.52 -14.55
N ALA A 150 -6.05 7.11 -13.98
CA ALA A 150 -6.64 5.82 -14.28
C ALA A 150 -7.36 5.83 -15.64
N ASP A 151 -7.66 4.64 -16.15
CA ASP A 151 -8.47 4.51 -17.35
C ASP A 151 -9.91 5.03 -17.14
N SER A 152 -10.57 5.36 -18.25
CA SER A 152 -11.94 5.87 -18.21
C SER A 152 -12.95 4.83 -17.69
N ALA A 153 -12.63 3.53 -17.78
CA ALA A 153 -13.49 2.45 -17.32
C ALA A 153 -13.59 2.47 -15.78
N LEU A 154 -12.48 2.64 -15.08
CA LEU A 154 -12.45 2.76 -13.62
C LEU A 154 -13.18 4.02 -13.15
N VAL A 155 -13.00 5.16 -13.83
CA VAL A 155 -13.74 6.38 -13.50
C VAL A 155 -15.25 6.14 -13.61
N ASN A 156 -15.69 5.45 -14.67
CA ASN A 156 -17.10 5.13 -14.86
C ASN A 156 -17.61 4.12 -13.83
N ASP A 157 -16.82 3.10 -13.44
CA ASP A 157 -17.18 2.14 -12.39
C ASP A 157 -17.33 2.83 -11.02
N VAL A 158 -16.41 3.73 -10.66
CA VAL A 158 -16.49 4.54 -9.43
C VAL A 158 -17.79 5.37 -9.41
N ILE A 159 -18.14 6.01 -10.53
CA ILE A 159 -19.38 6.79 -10.64
C ILE A 159 -20.61 5.89 -10.56
N ALA A 160 -20.62 4.77 -11.28
CA ALA A 160 -21.75 3.84 -11.34
C ALA A 160 -22.03 3.20 -9.97
N ARG A 161 -21.01 2.97 -9.16
CA ARG A 161 -21.15 2.41 -7.81
C ARG A 161 -21.76 3.39 -6.80
N GLY A 162 -21.73 4.69 -7.11
CA GLY A 162 -22.30 5.75 -6.29
C GLY A 162 -21.24 6.51 -5.49
N LEU A 163 -21.43 7.83 -5.41
CA LEU A 163 -20.51 8.76 -4.76
C LEU A 163 -21.07 9.13 -3.37
N ARG A 164 -20.86 8.24 -2.40
CA ARG A 164 -21.36 8.45 -1.02
C ARG A 164 -20.86 9.79 -0.48
N PRO A 165 -21.75 10.67 0.00
CA PRO A 165 -21.35 11.89 0.68
C PRO A 165 -20.98 11.60 2.14
N TYR A 166 -19.89 12.19 2.62
CA TYR A 166 -19.48 12.18 4.02
C TYR A 166 -19.75 13.52 4.70
N THR A 167 -19.58 14.61 3.95
CA THR A 167 -19.86 15.98 4.38
C THR A 167 -20.53 16.76 3.23
N PRO A 168 -21.06 17.97 3.47
CA PRO A 168 -21.50 18.88 2.41
C PRO A 168 -20.44 19.17 1.32
N ARG A 169 -19.15 18.93 1.60
CA ARG A 169 -18.04 19.20 0.67
C ARG A 169 -17.57 17.98 -0.13
N THR A 170 -18.07 16.77 0.16
CA THR A 170 -17.76 15.59 -0.65
C THR A 170 -18.33 15.75 -2.06
N ILE A 171 -17.57 15.32 -3.08
CA ILE A 171 -18.04 15.22 -4.47
C ILE A 171 -19.23 14.25 -4.54
N ARG A 172 -20.32 14.65 -5.21
CA ARG A 172 -21.58 13.89 -5.26
C ARG A 172 -21.99 13.45 -6.65
N THR A 173 -21.48 14.11 -7.69
CA THR A 173 -21.89 13.81 -9.06
C THR A 173 -20.72 13.39 -9.93
N GLY A 174 -21.00 12.57 -10.95
CA GLY A 174 -19.99 12.19 -11.94
C GLY A 174 -19.43 13.38 -12.73
N ALA A 175 -20.23 14.45 -12.91
CA ALA A 175 -19.79 15.68 -13.56
C ALA A 175 -18.76 16.43 -12.70
N GLU A 176 -19.03 16.60 -11.41
CA GLU A 176 -18.08 17.18 -10.45
C GLU A 176 -16.80 16.36 -10.36
N LEU A 177 -16.91 15.02 -10.27
CA LEU A 177 -15.75 14.14 -10.22
C LEU A 177 -14.88 14.32 -11.48
N ARG A 178 -15.48 14.23 -12.67
CA ARG A 178 -14.74 14.43 -13.93
C ARG A 178 -14.09 15.80 -14.03
N ALA A 179 -14.76 16.85 -13.58
CA ALA A 179 -14.19 18.20 -13.52
C ALA A 179 -13.00 18.27 -12.57
N GLN A 180 -13.11 17.64 -11.40
CA GLN A 180 -12.02 17.58 -10.44
C GLN A 180 -10.82 16.80 -10.99
N LEU A 181 -11.04 15.66 -11.63
CA LEU A 181 -9.95 14.87 -12.23
C LEU A 181 -9.23 15.64 -13.36
N ARG A 182 -9.94 16.49 -14.13
CA ARG A 182 -9.28 17.38 -15.10
C ARG A 182 -8.36 18.38 -14.41
N ARG A 183 -8.85 19.07 -13.37
CA ARG A 183 -8.03 19.99 -12.58
C ARG A 183 -6.81 19.31 -11.98
N VAL A 184 -6.96 18.09 -11.44
CA VAL A 184 -5.83 17.33 -10.91
C VAL A 184 -4.75 17.08 -11.97
N ARG A 185 -5.13 16.79 -13.22
CA ARG A 185 -4.17 16.60 -14.32
C ARG A 185 -3.50 17.91 -14.75
N GLU A 186 -4.25 19.00 -14.80
CA GLU A 186 -3.76 20.34 -15.16
C GLU A 186 -2.82 20.88 -14.09
N ASP A 187 -3.25 20.81 -12.84
CA ASP A 187 -2.52 21.34 -11.70
C ASP A 187 -1.37 20.43 -11.31
N GLY A 188 -1.50 19.11 -11.46
CA GLY A 188 -0.52 18.10 -11.03
C GLY A 188 -0.61 17.70 -9.56
N TYR A 189 -1.71 18.06 -8.88
CA TYR A 189 -1.99 17.67 -7.49
C TYR A 189 -3.50 17.71 -7.22
N ALA A 190 -3.94 16.96 -6.22
CA ALA A 190 -5.32 16.93 -5.76
C ALA A 190 -5.48 17.60 -4.41
N VAL A 191 -6.57 18.34 -4.25
CA VAL A 191 -6.98 18.95 -2.99
C VAL A 191 -8.42 18.53 -2.67
N THR A 192 -8.65 18.18 -1.41
CA THR A 192 -9.99 17.94 -0.86
C THR A 192 -10.16 18.69 0.46
N GLU A 193 -11.06 19.67 0.49
CA GLU A 193 -11.29 20.53 1.65
C GLU A 193 -12.55 20.10 2.38
N GLY A 194 -12.41 19.58 3.60
CA GLY A 194 -13.56 19.20 4.40
C GLY A 194 -14.32 17.99 3.87
N ALA A 195 -13.77 17.22 2.91
CA ALA A 195 -14.53 16.22 2.15
C ALA A 195 -14.94 14.98 2.96
N ILE A 196 -14.17 14.61 3.99
CA ILE A 196 -14.46 13.49 4.90
C ILE A 196 -14.73 14.02 6.32
N HIS A 197 -13.92 14.98 6.77
CA HIS A 197 -14.10 15.68 8.05
C HIS A 197 -13.93 17.18 7.83
N ALA A 198 -14.82 18.02 8.38
CA ALA A 198 -14.91 19.45 8.09
C ALA A 198 -13.62 20.22 8.41
N GLU A 199 -12.92 19.83 9.49
CA GLU A 199 -11.70 20.47 9.96
C GLU A 199 -10.43 20.03 9.20
N SER A 200 -10.54 19.05 8.31
CA SER A 200 -9.39 18.42 7.68
C SER A 200 -9.35 18.70 6.18
N ARG A 201 -8.15 18.95 5.68
CA ARG A 201 -7.88 19.14 4.26
C ARG A 201 -6.79 18.19 3.79
N GLY A 202 -7.08 17.46 2.72
CA GLY A 202 -6.15 16.56 2.07
C GLY A 202 -5.48 17.22 0.87
N ILE A 203 -4.17 17.03 0.73
CA ILE A 203 -3.40 17.38 -0.47
C ILE A 203 -2.63 16.13 -0.90
N ALA A 204 -2.64 15.77 -2.17
CA ALA A 204 -1.88 14.62 -2.66
C ALA A 204 -1.35 14.83 -4.07
N VAL A 205 -0.26 14.15 -4.40
CA VAL A 205 0.34 14.11 -5.73
C VAL A 205 0.54 12.66 -6.16
N PRO A 206 0.47 12.36 -7.46
CA PRO A 206 0.80 11.02 -7.96
C PRO A 206 2.31 10.76 -7.86
N VAL A 207 2.68 9.53 -7.54
CA VAL A 207 4.02 8.98 -7.72
C VAL A 207 4.05 8.30 -9.08
N THR A 208 4.68 8.93 -10.05
CA THR A 208 4.71 8.48 -11.44
C THR A 208 5.89 7.55 -11.73
N GLY A 209 5.66 6.51 -12.51
CA GLY A 209 6.67 5.63 -13.08
C GLY A 209 7.01 5.97 -14.53
N PRO A 210 7.88 5.15 -15.16
CA PRO A 210 8.14 5.22 -16.59
C PRO A 210 6.85 5.10 -17.41
N GLY A 211 6.85 5.73 -18.60
CA GLY A 211 5.70 5.70 -19.51
C GLY A 211 4.45 6.43 -19.01
N GLY A 212 4.56 7.27 -17.98
CA GLY A 212 3.43 8.02 -17.41
C GLY A 212 2.51 7.17 -16.53
N SER A 213 2.92 5.95 -16.17
CA SER A 213 2.22 5.11 -15.21
C SER A 213 2.18 5.78 -13.83
N VAL A 214 1.12 5.57 -13.03
CA VAL A 214 1.07 6.03 -11.63
C VAL A 214 1.12 4.81 -10.72
N TYR A 215 2.10 4.78 -9.81
CA TYR A 215 2.31 3.68 -8.87
C TYR A 215 1.55 3.89 -7.55
N ALA A 216 1.48 5.12 -7.09
CA ALA A 216 0.95 5.48 -5.78
C ALA A 216 0.54 6.95 -5.74
N ALA A 217 -0.01 7.39 -4.62
CA ALA A 217 -0.15 8.80 -4.28
C ALA A 217 0.44 9.06 -2.90
N ILE A 218 1.29 10.08 -2.82
CA ILE A 218 1.79 10.61 -1.55
C ILE A 218 1.00 11.88 -1.22
N GLY A 219 0.57 12.02 0.02
CA GLY A 219 -0.23 13.15 0.43
C GLY A 219 -0.08 13.51 1.90
N VAL A 220 -0.65 14.65 2.25
CA VAL A 220 -0.77 15.14 3.63
C VAL A 220 -2.22 15.40 3.99
N VAL A 221 -2.53 15.28 5.27
CA VAL A 221 -3.77 15.82 5.86
C VAL A 221 -3.37 16.88 6.86
N VAL A 222 -3.90 18.08 6.68
CA VAL A 222 -3.60 19.29 7.44
C VAL A 222 -4.89 19.98 7.88
N PRO A 223 -4.84 20.94 8.83
CA PRO A 223 -6.00 21.74 9.18
C PRO A 223 -6.64 22.42 7.95
N ASN A 224 -7.96 22.52 7.98
CA ASN A 224 -8.77 23.21 6.97
C ASN A 224 -8.95 24.69 7.37
N ASP A 225 -7.84 25.42 7.45
CA ASP A 225 -7.75 26.80 7.93
C ASP A 225 -7.64 27.85 6.81
N GLY A 226 -7.74 27.42 5.54
CA GLY A 226 -7.60 28.28 4.36
C GLY A 226 -6.16 28.63 3.97
N ALA A 227 -5.13 28.08 4.64
CA ALA A 227 -3.73 28.32 4.27
C ALA A 227 -3.43 27.84 2.83
N SER A 228 -2.46 28.45 2.13
CA SER A 228 -2.15 28.04 0.75
C SER A 228 -1.71 26.58 0.63
N THR A 229 -2.25 25.85 -0.35
CA THR A 229 -1.89 24.46 -0.65
C THR A 229 -0.61 24.30 -1.45
N HIS A 230 -0.11 25.39 -2.06
CA HIS A 230 0.99 25.34 -3.02
C HIS A 230 2.30 24.83 -2.39
N GLY A 231 2.62 25.28 -1.17
CA GLY A 231 3.82 24.82 -0.46
C GLY A 231 3.79 23.33 -0.14
N TYR A 232 2.61 22.79 0.21
CA TYR A 232 2.44 21.35 0.42
C TYR A 232 2.56 20.56 -0.87
N ALA A 233 1.94 21.05 -1.97
CA ALA A 233 2.01 20.40 -3.27
C ALA A 233 3.46 20.32 -3.79
N GLU A 234 4.24 21.40 -3.66
CA GLU A 234 5.64 21.43 -4.08
C GLU A 234 6.51 20.49 -3.24
N LEU A 235 6.34 20.48 -1.92
CA LEU A 235 7.01 19.54 -1.02
C LEU A 235 6.69 18.08 -1.41
N LEU A 236 5.41 17.78 -1.64
CA LEU A 236 4.95 16.46 -2.04
C LEU A 236 5.50 16.04 -3.41
N ARG A 237 5.59 16.94 -4.38
CA ARG A 237 6.20 16.66 -5.70
C ARG A 237 7.65 16.25 -5.58
N ARG A 238 8.43 16.97 -4.77
CA ARG A 238 9.84 16.62 -4.53
C ARG A 238 9.96 15.21 -3.96
N ALA A 239 9.12 14.88 -2.98
CA ALA A 239 9.05 13.54 -2.42
C ALA A 239 8.63 12.50 -3.47
N ALA A 240 7.58 12.76 -4.24
CA ALA A 240 7.11 11.85 -5.28
C ALA A 240 8.17 11.57 -6.36
N THR A 241 8.90 12.60 -6.81
CA THR A 241 10.02 12.46 -7.75
C THR A 241 11.16 11.63 -7.16
N GLY A 242 11.50 11.85 -5.89
CA GLY A 242 12.50 11.06 -5.18
C GLY A 242 12.14 9.58 -5.11
N ILE A 243 10.90 9.30 -4.69
CA ILE A 243 10.33 7.95 -4.63
C ILE A 243 10.34 7.30 -6.02
N ALA A 244 9.87 8.00 -7.05
CA ALA A 244 9.83 7.51 -8.42
C ALA A 244 11.22 7.11 -8.94
N ARG A 245 12.24 7.94 -8.67
CA ARG A 245 13.62 7.69 -9.06
C ARG A 245 14.19 6.45 -8.38
N GLU A 246 13.97 6.31 -7.07
CA GLU A 246 14.45 5.17 -6.31
C GLU A 246 13.72 3.87 -6.68
N LEU A 247 12.42 3.95 -6.95
CA LEU A 247 11.66 2.83 -7.53
C LEU A 247 12.22 2.41 -8.87
N ALA A 248 12.52 3.34 -9.77
CA ALA A 248 13.10 3.02 -11.07
C ALA A 248 14.49 2.37 -10.96
N ALA A 249 15.29 2.77 -9.95
CA ALA A 249 16.60 2.17 -9.68
C ALA A 249 16.49 0.76 -9.08
N ALA A 250 15.56 0.55 -8.15
CA ALA A 250 15.30 -0.74 -7.50
C ALA A 250 14.60 -1.75 -8.43
N TYR A 251 13.79 -1.25 -9.37
CA TYR A 251 13.02 -2.06 -10.31
C TYR A 251 13.40 -1.74 -11.76
N ARG A 252 14.59 -2.20 -12.20
CA ARG A 252 14.93 -2.21 -13.64
C ARG A 252 13.98 -3.18 -14.39
N PRO A 253 13.23 -2.74 -15.40
CA PRO A 253 12.36 -3.65 -16.16
C PRO A 253 13.16 -4.45 -17.21
N ASP A 254 12.86 -5.75 -17.36
CA ASP A 254 12.80 -6.34 -18.70
C ASP A 254 11.59 -5.71 -19.40
N VAL A 255 11.79 -5.15 -20.59
CA VAL A 255 10.86 -4.25 -21.28
C VAL A 255 10.00 -5.04 -22.28
N ASP A 256 8.68 -4.82 -22.26
CA ASP A 256 7.86 -4.86 -23.49
C ASP A 256 7.12 -3.52 -23.60
N GLU A 257 7.37 -2.80 -24.70
CA GLU A 257 7.17 -1.35 -24.88
C GLU A 257 5.70 -0.91 -25.07
N ARG A 258 4.72 -1.76 -24.76
CA ARG A 258 3.32 -1.57 -25.22
C ARG A 258 2.28 -1.28 -24.14
N THR A 259 2.66 -0.75 -22.97
CA THR A 259 1.68 -0.40 -21.91
C THR A 259 1.71 1.09 -21.55
N HIS A 260 0.71 1.84 -22.01
CA HIS A 260 0.29 3.11 -21.39
C HIS A 260 -0.74 2.80 -20.28
N GLY A 261 -0.51 3.23 -19.02
CA GLY A 261 -1.46 3.02 -17.90
C GLY A 261 -0.82 2.72 -16.53
N ILE A 262 -1.64 2.43 -15.50
CA ILE A 262 -1.21 2.04 -14.14
C ILE A 262 -0.54 0.65 -14.19
N ARG A 263 0.70 0.53 -13.71
CA ARG A 263 1.47 -0.73 -13.70
C ARG A 263 1.09 -1.59 -12.49
N SER A 264 0.78 -2.86 -12.72
CA SER A 264 0.76 -3.88 -11.65
C SER A 264 2.19 -4.30 -11.34
N LEU A 265 2.64 -4.09 -10.11
CA LEU A 265 4.04 -4.24 -9.70
C LEU A 265 4.44 -5.68 -9.33
N VAL A 266 3.74 -6.71 -9.83
CA VAL A 266 3.92 -8.12 -9.40
C VAL A 266 4.68 -8.96 -10.44
N SER A 267 5.98 -9.25 -10.25
CA SER A 267 6.70 -10.31 -11.03
C SER A 267 8.05 -10.83 -10.48
N GLY A 268 8.35 -10.78 -9.17
CA GLY A 268 9.72 -10.96 -8.66
C GLY A 268 10.15 -12.38 -8.27
N SER A 269 9.24 -13.34 -8.16
CA SER A 269 9.53 -14.63 -7.50
C SER A 269 10.30 -15.67 -8.34
N ARG A 270 10.49 -15.45 -9.65
CA ARG A 270 11.13 -16.45 -10.52
C ARG A 270 12.64 -16.56 -10.32
N ARG A 271 13.33 -15.43 -10.25
CA ARG A 271 14.80 -15.38 -10.14
C ARG A 271 15.35 -15.92 -8.82
N SER A 272 14.63 -15.76 -7.72
CA SER A 272 15.08 -16.26 -6.40
C SER A 272 14.89 -17.77 -6.26
N LEU A 273 13.83 -18.33 -6.86
CA LEU A 273 13.64 -19.78 -6.92
C LEU A 273 14.69 -20.42 -7.85
N GLU A 274 14.93 -19.82 -9.03
CA GLU A 274 15.98 -20.26 -9.96
C GLU A 274 17.39 -20.20 -9.33
N TYR A 275 17.69 -19.19 -8.51
CA TYR A 275 18.95 -19.09 -7.77
C TYR A 275 19.09 -20.16 -6.69
N LEU A 276 18.05 -20.42 -5.89
CA LEU A 276 18.09 -21.46 -4.86
C LEU A 276 18.17 -22.87 -5.48
N GLU A 277 17.46 -23.11 -6.58
CA GLU A 277 17.56 -24.35 -7.37
C GLU A 277 18.97 -24.55 -7.95
N SER A 278 19.68 -23.45 -8.30
CA SER A 278 21.07 -23.51 -8.76
C SER A 278 22.10 -23.78 -7.66
N LEU A 279 21.71 -23.65 -6.39
CA LEU A 279 22.56 -23.98 -5.24
C LEU A 279 22.41 -25.45 -4.82
N ASP A 280 21.34 -26.13 -5.26
CA ASP A 280 21.06 -27.54 -4.98
C ASP A 280 21.70 -28.49 -6.01
N THR A 281 22.38 -27.98 -7.05
CA THR A 281 23.24 -28.82 -7.91
C THR A 281 24.56 -29.14 -7.21
N ASP A 282 24.76 -30.43 -6.97
CA ASP A 282 25.88 -31.09 -6.28
C ASP A 282 27.27 -30.47 -6.62
N PRO A 283 28.15 -30.15 -5.64
CA PRO A 283 29.50 -29.64 -5.88
C PRO A 283 30.43 -30.57 -6.67
N HIS A 284 29.99 -31.80 -6.95
CA HIS A 284 30.75 -32.80 -7.68
C HIS A 284 30.70 -32.69 -9.21
N ASP A 285 29.92 -31.77 -9.78
CA ASP A 285 29.88 -31.50 -11.23
C ASP A 285 30.50 -30.13 -11.61
N ALA A 286 31.48 -29.67 -10.81
CA ALA A 286 32.27 -28.45 -11.04
C ALA A 286 33.26 -28.55 -12.22
N GLY A 287 32.84 -29.18 -13.33
CA GLY A 287 33.59 -29.28 -14.58
C GLY A 287 33.08 -28.36 -15.70
N ALA A 288 31.92 -27.70 -15.56
CA ALA A 288 31.31 -26.97 -16.69
C ALA A 288 30.91 -25.50 -16.42
N ALA A 289 31.04 -24.97 -15.20
CA ALA A 289 30.62 -23.60 -14.86
C ALA A 289 31.72 -22.53 -15.00
N ALA A 290 32.83 -22.83 -15.69
CA ALA A 290 33.91 -21.88 -15.96
C ALA A 290 33.73 -21.05 -17.26
N ALA A 291 32.53 -21.02 -17.84
CA ALA A 291 32.26 -20.33 -19.11
C ALA A 291 31.21 -19.18 -19.04
N ALA A 292 30.67 -18.84 -17.87
CA ALA A 292 29.65 -17.79 -17.74
C ALA A 292 30.13 -16.64 -16.83
N GLY A 293 31.13 -15.89 -17.29
CA GLY A 293 31.84 -14.84 -16.54
C GLY A 293 30.94 -13.86 -15.76
N ILE A 294 30.72 -14.15 -14.49
CA ILE A 294 30.09 -13.26 -13.50
C ILE A 294 31.11 -13.06 -12.38
N SER A 295 31.65 -11.84 -12.26
CA SER A 295 32.61 -11.44 -11.22
C SER A 295 31.91 -11.09 -9.90
N ASP A 296 32.47 -11.59 -8.80
CA ASP A 296 32.05 -11.36 -7.41
C ASP A 296 32.22 -9.89 -6.97
N PRO A 297 31.18 -9.21 -6.44
CA PRO A 297 31.27 -7.82 -5.99
C PRO A 297 31.84 -7.64 -4.57
N ALA A 298 32.25 -8.70 -3.86
CA ALA A 298 32.64 -8.62 -2.44
C ALA A 298 34.17 -8.60 -2.16
N ALA A 299 35.02 -8.51 -3.19
CA ALA A 299 36.48 -8.47 -3.02
C ALA A 299 37.06 -7.08 -3.32
N GLY A 300 36.91 -6.13 -2.38
CA GLY A 300 37.43 -4.76 -2.61
C GLY A 300 37.30 -3.78 -1.45
N ALA A 301 37.62 -4.18 -0.22
CA ALA A 301 37.81 -3.22 0.88
C ALA A 301 38.88 -3.73 1.86
N GLY A 302 40.14 -3.50 1.50
CA GLY A 302 41.29 -3.73 2.37
C GLY A 302 41.34 -2.73 3.52
N LEU A 303 41.61 -3.25 4.72
CA LEU A 303 41.88 -2.52 5.95
C LEU A 303 43.17 -1.69 5.82
N GLY A 304 43.04 -0.36 5.88
CA GLY A 304 44.15 0.58 5.97
C GLY A 304 44.25 1.18 7.37
N SER A 305 45.29 0.79 8.09
CA SER A 305 45.72 1.24 9.42
C SER A 305 46.01 2.74 9.51
N ALA A 306 45.59 3.36 10.61
CA ALA A 306 46.00 4.70 11.05
C ALA A 306 47.47 4.74 11.51
N PRO A 307 48.09 5.94 11.53
CA PRO A 307 48.98 6.26 12.63
C PRO A 307 48.70 7.63 13.29
N VAL A 308 48.97 7.59 14.59
CA VAL A 308 49.17 8.60 15.64
C VAL A 308 49.86 9.90 15.17
N LEU A 309 49.17 11.04 15.34
CA LEU A 309 49.46 12.14 16.28
C LEU A 309 48.37 13.23 16.15
#